data_AF-A0A3S1AYI6-F1
#
_entry.id   AF-A0A3S1AYI6-F1
#
_cell.length_a   1.000
_cell.length_b   1.000
_cell.length_c   1.000
_cell.angle_alpha   90.00
_cell.angle_beta   90.00
_cell.angle_gamma   90.00
#
_symmetry.space_group_name_H-M   'P 1'
#
loop_
_entity.id
_entity.type
_entity.pdbx_description
1 polymer ?
#
loop_
_entity_poly.entity_id
_entity_poly.type
_entity_poly.pdbx_seq_one_letter_code
_entity_poly.pdbx_strand_id
1 'polypeptide(L)'
;MLLKKLFGKKPAAMAATPDAAGLAAPLGMPEAEQDAIFRAQPAHIQHILTVIQRIAGDAKRVAELLQQGALQPWGGGGHAPIYCQGIERLFKLANTDGSTSYRSYYYTEDLKTMDPKAQLHLSQFFGRVMAVNTVLTAAPDKQRAARMQAVPGVLDSILVEALYFKGFFSAFAISRSLLTTPQPGQTTLAEYAALIARTKADLAAAAPQLHDAAAAFAALPKGNPSLLVELIKAY
;
A
#
# COMPACT_ATOMS: atom_id res chain seq x y z
N MET A 1 3.57 64.04 1.38
CA MET A 1 3.68 63.26 2.63
C MET A 1 2.64 62.12 2.70
N LEU A 2 2.60 61.22 1.70
CA LEU A 2 1.46 60.27 1.57
C LEU A 2 1.86 58.90 0.97
N LEU A 3 3.06 58.40 1.26
CA LEU A 3 3.56 57.09 0.75
C LEU A 3 4.38 56.30 1.79
N LYS A 4 4.03 56.37 3.09
CA LYS A 4 4.73 55.59 4.15
C LYS A 4 3.83 54.71 5.03
N LYS A 5 2.53 54.55 4.74
CA LYS A 5 1.58 53.82 5.61
C LYS A 5 1.07 52.48 5.10
N LEU A 6 1.59 51.91 4.00
CA LEU A 6 1.06 50.65 3.42
C LEU A 6 1.94 49.39 3.58
N PHE A 7 3.12 49.48 4.20
CA PHE A 7 4.02 48.32 4.36
C PHE A 7 4.34 47.97 5.82
N GLY A 8 3.34 48.10 6.69
CA GLY A 8 3.41 47.64 8.08
C GLY A 8 2.69 46.31 8.30
N LYS A 9 3.04 45.25 7.54
CA LYS A 9 2.64 43.88 7.90
C LYS A 9 3.86 43.12 8.42
N LYS A 10 3.85 42.88 9.73
CA LYS A 10 4.69 41.91 10.43
C LYS A 10 4.70 40.60 9.61
N PRO A 11 5.85 39.96 9.35
CA PRO A 11 5.82 38.61 8.81
C PRO A 11 5.08 37.73 9.83
N ALA A 12 3.95 37.16 9.41
CA ALA A 12 3.35 36.06 10.14
C ALA A 12 4.42 34.98 10.30
N ALA A 13 4.56 34.44 11.51
CA ALA A 13 5.44 33.33 11.77
C ALA A 13 5.16 32.25 10.71
N MET A 14 6.16 31.94 9.88
CA MET A 14 6.12 30.76 9.03
C MET A 14 5.92 29.58 9.98
N ALA A 15 4.73 28.98 9.93
CA ALA A 15 4.51 27.68 10.52
C ALA A 15 5.61 26.76 9.99
N ALA A 16 6.29 26.08 10.90
CA ALA A 16 7.38 25.18 10.56
C ALA A 16 6.96 24.26 9.41
N THR A 17 7.70 24.31 8.31
CA THR A 17 7.52 23.41 7.18
C THR A 17 7.65 21.98 7.73
N PRO A 18 6.61 21.13 7.66
CA PRO A 18 6.73 19.75 8.10
C PRO A 18 7.82 19.08 7.27
N ASP A 19 8.82 18.56 7.98
CA ASP A 19 10.06 18.06 7.41
C ASP A 19 9.76 16.93 6.40
N ALA A 20 10.23 17.08 5.16
CA ALA A 20 10.13 16.06 4.11
C ALA A 20 10.83 14.75 4.51
N ALA A 21 11.69 14.79 5.53
CA ALA A 21 12.41 13.66 6.11
C ALA A 21 11.50 12.52 6.59
N GLY A 22 10.24 12.78 6.96
CA GLY A 22 9.38 11.75 7.53
C GLY A 22 8.80 10.73 6.53
N LEU A 23 8.82 11.02 5.23
CA LEU A 23 8.39 10.08 4.17
C LEU A 23 9.54 9.24 3.59
N ALA A 24 10.77 9.46 4.06
CA ALA A 24 11.97 8.75 3.60
C ALA A 24 12.60 7.87 4.70
N ALA A 25 11.86 7.55 5.75
CA ALA A 25 12.37 6.63 6.78
C ALA A 25 12.72 5.26 6.15
N PRO A 26 13.73 4.54 6.68
CA PRO A 26 14.13 3.23 6.16
C PRO A 26 12.94 2.29 6.00
N LEU A 27 12.99 1.38 5.02
CA LEU A 27 12.05 0.27 4.90
C LEU A 27 12.18 -0.65 6.12
N GLY A 28 11.48 -0.31 7.18
CA GLY A 28 11.35 -1.10 8.39
C GLY A 28 9.88 -1.19 8.75
N MET A 29 9.43 -2.39 9.11
CA MET A 29 8.18 -2.59 9.82
C MET A 29 8.51 -2.72 11.30
N PRO A 30 8.23 -1.72 12.16
CA PRO A 30 8.40 -1.88 13.60
C PRO A 30 7.59 -3.06 14.14
N GLU A 31 6.45 -3.36 13.50
CA GLU A 31 5.60 -4.51 13.80
C GLU A 31 6.27 -5.86 13.46
N ALA A 32 7.18 -5.92 12.48
CA ALA A 32 7.80 -7.18 12.03
C ALA A 32 8.69 -7.83 13.10
N GLU A 33 9.28 -7.03 13.99
CA GLU A 33 10.10 -7.55 15.08
C GLU A 33 9.27 -8.22 16.18
N GLN A 34 7.96 -7.98 16.23
CA GLN A 34 7.07 -8.50 17.27
C GLN A 34 6.02 -9.48 16.72
N ASP A 35 5.70 -9.38 15.43
CA ASP A 35 4.66 -10.17 14.79
C ASP A 35 5.14 -11.57 14.36
N ALA A 36 4.72 -12.59 15.10
CA ALA A 36 5.05 -13.99 14.80
C ALA A 36 4.55 -14.44 13.42
N ILE A 37 3.41 -13.90 12.94
CA ILE A 37 2.86 -14.25 11.63
C ILE A 37 3.74 -13.70 10.53
N PHE A 38 4.27 -12.47 10.71
CA PHE A 38 5.23 -11.90 9.78
C PHE A 38 6.51 -12.73 9.70
N ARG A 39 7.09 -13.08 10.86
CA ARG A 39 8.34 -13.86 10.93
C ARG A 39 8.21 -15.27 10.34
N ALA A 40 7.01 -15.84 10.37
CA ALA A 40 6.72 -17.14 9.76
C ALA A 40 6.68 -17.10 8.22
N GLN A 41 6.62 -15.91 7.60
CA GLN A 41 6.57 -15.80 6.14
C GLN A 41 7.95 -16.03 5.51
N PRO A 42 8.02 -16.53 4.26
CA PRO A 42 9.26 -16.51 3.50
C PRO A 42 9.78 -15.08 3.28
N ALA A 43 11.10 -14.92 3.16
CA ALA A 43 11.75 -13.60 3.06
C ALA A 43 11.17 -12.69 1.96
N HIS A 44 10.75 -13.24 0.82
CA HIS A 44 10.16 -12.44 -0.25
C HIS A 44 8.74 -11.93 0.08
N ILE A 45 7.94 -12.72 0.80
CA ILE A 45 6.63 -12.27 1.29
C ILE A 45 6.81 -11.23 2.39
N GLN A 46 7.78 -11.40 3.29
CA GLN A 46 8.16 -10.37 4.26
C GLN A 46 8.51 -9.04 3.58
N HIS A 47 9.24 -9.10 2.47
CA HIS A 47 9.58 -7.91 1.68
C HIS A 47 8.34 -7.26 1.04
N ILE A 48 7.44 -8.04 0.45
CA ILE A 48 6.15 -7.56 -0.08
C ILE A 48 5.32 -6.89 1.03
N LEU A 49 5.18 -7.54 2.18
CA LEU A 49 4.46 -7.01 3.34
C LEU A 49 5.06 -5.68 3.82
N THR A 50 6.38 -5.58 3.86
CA THR A 50 7.10 -4.34 4.23
C THR A 50 6.76 -3.21 3.28
N VAL A 51 6.79 -3.46 1.97
CA VAL A 51 6.45 -2.45 0.96
C VAL A 51 4.98 -2.05 1.04
N ILE A 52 4.06 -3.00 1.20
CA ILE A 52 2.62 -2.70 1.30
C ILE A 52 2.31 -1.89 2.57
N GLN A 53 2.89 -2.27 3.71
CA GLN A 53 2.75 -1.51 4.96
C GLN A 53 3.28 -0.08 4.79
N ARG A 54 4.41 0.08 4.10
CA ARG A 54 4.96 1.40 3.82
C ARG A 54 4.02 2.24 2.98
N ILE A 55 3.47 1.66 1.90
CA ILE A 55 2.48 2.33 1.05
C ILE A 55 1.25 2.77 1.85
N ALA A 56 0.72 1.91 2.74
CA ALA A 56 -0.40 2.27 3.59
C ALA A 56 -0.08 3.47 4.50
N GLY A 57 1.08 3.45 5.15
CA GLY A 57 1.54 4.55 6.02
C GLY A 57 1.75 5.86 5.27
N ASP A 58 2.39 5.81 4.11
CA ASP A 58 2.62 6.99 3.28
C ASP A 58 1.29 7.53 2.73
N ALA A 59 0.38 6.68 2.24
CA ALA A 59 -0.93 7.09 1.73
C ALA A 59 -1.77 7.81 2.80
N LYS A 60 -1.80 7.26 4.02
CA LYS A 60 -2.43 7.89 5.18
C LYS A 60 -1.82 9.27 5.45
N ARG A 61 -0.49 9.36 5.50
CA ARG A 61 0.20 10.63 5.76
C ARG A 61 -0.06 11.67 4.66
N VAL A 62 -0.10 11.26 3.39
CA VAL A 62 -0.44 12.17 2.29
C VAL A 62 -1.89 12.66 2.44
N ALA A 63 -2.83 11.80 2.81
CA ALA A 63 -4.21 12.19 3.07
C ALA A 63 -4.32 13.20 4.23
N GLU A 64 -3.61 12.98 5.33
CA GLU A 64 -3.55 13.92 6.46
C GLU A 64 -3.00 15.30 6.04
N LEU A 65 -1.90 15.33 5.29
CA LEU A 65 -1.31 16.57 4.78
C LEU A 65 -2.25 17.32 3.83
N LEU A 66 -3.00 16.59 3.01
CA LEU A 66 -4.03 17.16 2.13
C LEU A 66 -5.17 17.79 2.93
N GLN A 67 -5.69 17.09 3.93
CA GLN A 67 -6.76 17.60 4.80
C GLN A 67 -6.33 18.88 5.55
N GLN A 68 -5.06 18.96 5.94
CA GLN A 68 -4.48 20.13 6.61
C GLN A 68 -4.16 21.29 5.66
N GLY A 69 -4.28 21.10 4.34
CA GLY A 69 -3.78 22.06 3.34
C GLY A 69 -2.27 22.26 3.40
N ALA A 70 -1.55 21.34 4.04
CA ALA A 70 -0.11 21.40 4.29
C ALA A 70 0.70 20.69 3.19
N LEU A 71 0.02 20.07 2.22
CA LEU A 71 0.66 19.44 1.08
C LEU A 71 1.31 20.51 0.18
N GLN A 72 2.61 20.71 0.35
CA GLN A 72 3.37 21.55 -0.57
C GLN A 72 3.73 20.77 -1.85
N PRO A 73 3.81 21.44 -3.00
CA PRO A 73 4.40 20.86 -4.20
C PRO A 73 5.78 20.30 -3.86
N TRP A 74 6.01 19.01 -4.09
CA TRP A 74 7.33 18.43 -3.94
C TRP A 74 8.25 18.99 -5.04
N GLY A 75 8.98 20.05 -4.70
CA GLY A 75 9.95 20.70 -5.57
C GLY A 75 11.32 20.05 -5.43
N GLY A 76 11.78 19.39 -6.49
CA GLY A 76 13.19 18.98 -6.65
C GLY A 76 13.60 17.73 -5.86
N GLY A 77 14.08 16.71 -6.58
CA GLY A 77 14.55 15.44 -6.01
C GLY A 77 13.51 14.34 -6.24
N GLY A 78 13.85 13.33 -7.03
CA GLY A 78 12.95 12.28 -7.54
C GLY A 78 12.36 11.32 -6.49
N HIS A 79 11.94 11.82 -5.33
CA HIS A 79 11.31 11.06 -4.27
C HIS A 79 9.79 11.10 -4.45
N ALA A 80 9.23 9.91 -4.63
CA ALA A 80 7.79 9.71 -4.67
C ALA A 80 7.21 9.80 -3.24
N PRO A 81 6.07 10.46 -3.05
CA PRO A 81 5.51 10.68 -1.71
C PRO A 81 4.87 9.44 -1.10
N ILE A 82 4.41 8.53 -1.95
CA ILE A 82 4.03 7.18 -1.57
C ILE A 82 5.10 6.24 -2.11
N TYR A 83 5.68 5.40 -1.26
CA TYR A 83 6.73 4.48 -1.67
C TYR A 83 6.32 3.65 -2.91
N CYS A 84 7.10 3.73 -3.98
CA CYS A 84 6.90 2.93 -5.19
C CYS A 84 8.22 2.53 -5.88
N GLN A 85 9.35 2.70 -5.20
CA GLN A 85 10.66 2.40 -5.78
C GLN A 85 10.91 0.89 -5.80
N GLY A 86 11.38 0.36 -6.93
CA GLY A 86 11.76 -1.04 -7.05
C GLY A 86 10.60 -2.04 -6.94
N ILE A 87 9.34 -1.60 -7.12
CA ILE A 87 8.16 -2.49 -7.06
C ILE A 87 8.25 -3.64 -8.06
N GLU A 88 8.95 -3.45 -9.19
CA GLU A 88 9.19 -4.48 -10.18
C GLU A 88 10.06 -5.62 -9.63
N ARG A 89 10.92 -5.33 -8.65
CA ARG A 89 11.80 -6.33 -8.03
C ARG A 89 11.05 -7.25 -7.06
N LEU A 90 9.89 -6.82 -6.56
CA LEU A 90 9.04 -7.66 -5.69
C LEU A 90 8.62 -8.97 -6.37
N PHE A 91 8.45 -8.92 -7.69
CA PHE A 91 7.93 -10.02 -8.50
C PHE A 91 9.00 -10.69 -9.36
N LYS A 92 10.28 -10.31 -9.20
CA LYS A 92 11.40 -10.86 -9.95
C LYS A 92 12.28 -11.74 -9.05
N LEU A 93 12.74 -12.84 -9.60
CA LEU A 93 13.72 -13.73 -8.99
C LEU A 93 14.91 -13.85 -9.95
N ALA A 94 16.10 -13.46 -9.48
CA ALA A 94 17.34 -13.75 -10.18
C ALA A 94 17.72 -15.22 -9.92
N ASN A 95 17.87 -15.99 -10.98
CA ASN A 95 18.31 -17.38 -10.92
C ASN A 95 19.84 -17.46 -10.90
N THR A 96 20.40 -18.58 -10.45
CA THR A 96 21.86 -18.78 -10.34
C THR A 96 22.58 -18.81 -11.68
N ASP A 97 21.86 -19.08 -12.77
CA ASP A 97 22.35 -19.06 -14.15
C ASP A 97 22.29 -17.67 -14.80
N GLY A 98 21.87 -16.64 -14.07
CA GLY A 98 21.70 -15.27 -14.56
C GLY A 98 20.37 -14.99 -15.26
N SER A 99 19.48 -15.98 -15.42
CA SER A 99 18.13 -15.78 -15.94
C SER A 99 17.19 -15.15 -14.89
N THR A 100 16.03 -14.66 -15.32
CA THR A 100 15.02 -14.06 -14.43
C THR A 100 13.72 -14.83 -14.48
N SER A 101 13.27 -15.33 -13.33
CA SER A 101 11.93 -15.86 -13.16
C SER A 101 10.99 -14.80 -12.59
N TYR A 102 9.71 -14.90 -12.91
CA TYR A 102 8.68 -13.98 -12.42
C TYR A 102 7.68 -14.70 -11.53
N ARG A 103 7.35 -14.08 -10.40
CA ARG A 103 6.32 -14.53 -9.47
C ARG A 103 4.98 -13.90 -9.84
N SER A 104 3.94 -14.73 -9.90
CA SER A 104 2.57 -14.28 -10.01
C SER A 104 1.69 -14.90 -8.94
N TYR A 105 0.71 -14.13 -8.49
CA TYR A 105 -0.18 -14.50 -7.40
C TYR A 105 -1.60 -14.73 -7.91
N TYR A 106 -2.27 -15.76 -7.37
CA TYR A 106 -3.61 -16.19 -7.77
C TYR A 106 -4.48 -16.41 -6.53
N TYR A 107 -5.78 -16.19 -6.69
CA TYR A 107 -6.76 -16.65 -5.71
C TYR A 107 -7.13 -18.11 -6.01
N THR A 108 -7.42 -18.86 -4.96
CA THR A 108 -8.02 -20.19 -5.07
C THR A 108 -8.83 -20.55 -3.83
N GLU A 109 -9.67 -21.56 -3.95
CA GLU A 109 -10.33 -22.24 -2.82
C GLU A 109 -9.89 -23.71 -2.70
N ASP A 110 -9.38 -24.31 -3.79
CA ASP A 110 -9.22 -25.76 -3.91
C ASP A 110 -7.94 -26.21 -4.67
N LEU A 111 -7.01 -25.29 -4.99
CA LEU A 111 -5.86 -25.48 -5.90
C LEU A 111 -6.19 -25.89 -7.35
N LYS A 112 -7.43 -26.30 -7.64
CA LYS A 112 -7.85 -26.73 -8.99
C LYS A 112 -8.25 -25.53 -9.83
N THR A 113 -8.93 -24.58 -9.21
CA THR A 113 -9.37 -23.34 -9.86
C THR A 113 -8.45 -22.20 -9.42
N MET A 114 -7.63 -21.72 -10.36
CA MET A 114 -6.76 -20.58 -10.15
C MET A 114 -7.36 -19.33 -10.82
N ASP A 115 -7.63 -18.31 -10.02
CA ASP A 115 -8.16 -17.03 -10.50
C ASP A 115 -7.02 -15.98 -10.57
N PRO A 116 -6.66 -15.51 -11.79
CA PRO A 116 -5.56 -14.57 -12.00
C PRO A 116 -5.86 -13.15 -11.49
N LYS A 117 -7.07 -12.88 -11.01
CA LYS A 117 -7.45 -11.55 -10.55
C LYS A 117 -6.56 -11.01 -9.44
N ALA A 118 -5.93 -11.85 -8.61
CA ALA A 118 -4.99 -11.37 -7.59
C ALA A 118 -3.83 -10.57 -8.21
N GLN A 119 -3.21 -11.09 -9.27
CA GLN A 119 -2.16 -10.38 -10.01
C GLN A 119 -2.67 -9.11 -10.69
N LEU A 120 -3.87 -9.16 -11.26
CA LEU A 120 -4.49 -7.99 -11.88
C LEU A 120 -4.72 -6.88 -10.85
N HIS A 121 -5.30 -7.21 -9.70
CA HIS A 121 -5.58 -6.26 -8.64
C HIS A 121 -4.30 -5.66 -8.06
N LEU A 122 -3.25 -6.46 -7.89
CA LEU A 122 -1.93 -5.95 -7.48
C LEU A 122 -1.38 -4.94 -8.50
N SER A 123 -1.49 -5.25 -9.79
CA SER A 123 -1.03 -4.37 -10.86
C SER A 123 -1.79 -3.04 -10.88
N GLN A 124 -3.11 -3.09 -10.68
CA GLN A 124 -3.97 -1.90 -10.58
C GLN A 124 -3.65 -1.06 -9.34
N PHE A 125 -3.40 -1.72 -8.20
CA PHE A 125 -3.00 -1.08 -6.95
C PHE A 125 -1.70 -0.29 -7.12
N PHE A 126 -0.63 -0.91 -7.64
CA PHE A 126 0.62 -0.18 -7.91
C PHE A 126 0.46 0.91 -8.97
N GLY A 127 -0.39 0.67 -9.99
CA GLY A 127 -0.75 1.69 -10.98
C GLY A 127 -1.39 2.93 -10.36
N ARG A 128 -2.31 2.76 -9.40
CA ARG A 128 -2.90 3.87 -8.63
C ARG A 128 -1.86 4.63 -7.82
N VAL A 129 -0.96 3.93 -7.12
CA VAL A 129 0.14 4.54 -6.37
C VAL A 129 1.01 5.41 -7.29
N MET A 130 1.43 4.87 -8.44
CA MET A 130 2.23 5.61 -9.42
C MET A 130 1.47 6.81 -10.00
N ALA A 131 0.18 6.68 -10.28
CA ALA A 131 -0.65 7.77 -10.79
C ALA A 131 -0.77 8.91 -9.78
N VAL A 132 -1.03 8.60 -8.51
CA VAL A 132 -1.09 9.60 -7.43
C VAL A 132 0.26 10.28 -7.27
N ASN A 133 1.36 9.53 -7.19
CA ASN A 133 2.71 10.10 -7.12
C ASN A 133 3.00 11.03 -8.30
N THR A 134 2.57 10.68 -9.51
CA THR A 134 2.73 11.51 -10.71
C THR A 134 1.97 12.83 -10.59
N VAL A 135 0.72 12.80 -10.14
CA VAL A 135 -0.09 14.01 -9.91
C VAL A 135 0.60 14.91 -8.88
N LEU A 136 1.10 14.32 -7.80
CA LEU A 136 1.67 15.03 -6.66
C LEU A 136 3.05 15.65 -6.94
N THR A 137 3.86 15.05 -7.83
CA THR A 137 5.27 15.44 -8.02
C THR A 137 5.58 15.99 -9.41
N ALA A 138 4.98 15.43 -10.46
CA ALA A 138 5.45 15.61 -11.84
C ALA A 138 4.41 16.24 -12.78
N ALA A 139 3.12 16.28 -12.40
CA ALA A 139 2.08 16.83 -13.27
C ALA A 139 2.26 18.35 -13.47
N PRO A 140 2.13 18.88 -14.70
CA PRO A 140 2.14 20.32 -14.95
C PRO A 140 1.03 21.04 -14.17
N ASP A 141 1.27 22.26 -13.69
CA ASP A 141 0.37 22.97 -12.76
C ASP A 141 -1.11 23.01 -13.20
N LYS A 142 -1.36 23.28 -14.50
CA LYS A 142 -2.72 23.31 -15.07
C LYS A 142 -3.42 21.94 -14.98
N GLN A 143 -2.70 20.84 -15.20
CA GLN A 143 -3.24 19.49 -15.12
C GLN A 143 -3.32 19.00 -13.67
N ARG A 144 -2.34 19.42 -12.84
CA ARG A 144 -2.28 19.11 -11.42
C ARG A 144 -3.53 19.59 -10.71
N ALA A 145 -3.87 20.88 -10.84
CA ALA A 145 -5.04 21.46 -10.17
C ALA A 145 -6.34 20.68 -10.45
N ALA A 146 -6.57 20.30 -11.72
CA ALA A 146 -7.74 19.50 -12.10
C ALA A 146 -7.71 18.07 -11.53
N ARG A 147 -6.55 17.41 -11.58
CA ARG A 147 -6.39 16.02 -11.10
C ARG A 147 -6.35 15.90 -9.59
N MET A 148 -5.94 16.95 -8.88
CA MET A 148 -5.90 16.97 -7.41
C MET A 148 -7.29 16.75 -6.78
N GLN A 149 -8.38 17.07 -7.49
CA GLN A 149 -9.74 16.80 -7.00
C GLN A 149 -10.04 15.30 -6.82
N ALA A 150 -9.42 14.44 -7.64
CA ALA A 150 -9.61 13.00 -7.56
C ALA A 150 -8.66 12.31 -6.56
N VAL A 151 -7.59 12.99 -6.14
CA VAL A 151 -6.53 12.38 -5.30
C VAL A 151 -7.07 11.82 -3.98
N PRO A 152 -7.95 12.50 -3.21
CA PRO A 152 -8.49 11.95 -1.96
C PRO A 152 -9.15 10.57 -2.13
N GLY A 153 -10.05 10.41 -3.10
CA GLY A 153 -10.72 9.12 -3.34
C GLY A 153 -9.76 8.02 -3.82
N VAL A 154 -8.71 8.38 -4.55
CA VAL A 154 -7.67 7.41 -4.95
C VAL A 154 -6.78 7.03 -3.76
N LEU A 155 -6.47 7.97 -2.85
CA LEU A 155 -5.75 7.67 -1.61
C LEU A 155 -6.54 6.74 -0.70
N ASP A 156 -7.87 6.93 -0.60
CA ASP A 156 -8.73 6.02 0.14
C ASP A 156 -8.62 4.59 -0.42
N SER A 157 -8.71 4.46 -1.74
CA SER A 157 -8.58 3.17 -2.45
C SER A 157 -7.20 2.54 -2.20
N ILE A 158 -6.11 3.32 -2.29
CA ILE A 158 -4.75 2.84 -2.01
C ILE A 158 -4.65 2.34 -0.57
N LEU A 159 -5.19 3.08 0.40
CA LEU A 159 -5.11 2.69 1.81
C LEU A 159 -5.86 1.39 2.08
N VAL A 160 -7.12 1.28 1.66
CA VAL A 160 -7.91 0.06 1.91
C VAL A 160 -7.35 -1.15 1.15
N GLU A 161 -6.86 -0.97 -0.07
CA GLU A 161 -6.22 -2.06 -0.84
C GLU A 161 -4.89 -2.49 -0.22
N ALA A 162 -4.09 -1.55 0.27
CA ALA A 162 -2.85 -1.88 0.96
C ALA A 162 -3.13 -2.70 2.22
N LEU A 163 -4.13 -2.33 3.02
CA LEU A 163 -4.54 -3.11 4.20
C LEU A 163 -5.09 -4.49 3.82
N TYR A 164 -5.91 -4.55 2.77
CA TYR A 164 -6.39 -5.81 2.22
C TYR A 164 -5.22 -6.72 1.78
N PHE A 165 -4.28 -6.20 0.99
CA PHE A 165 -3.13 -6.98 0.52
C PHE A 165 -2.17 -7.34 1.66
N LYS A 166 -2.02 -6.48 2.68
CA LYS A 166 -1.28 -6.83 3.91
C LYS A 166 -1.89 -8.07 4.55
N GLY A 167 -3.22 -8.09 4.75
CA GLY A 167 -3.93 -9.25 5.27
C GLY A 167 -3.76 -10.49 4.38
N PHE A 168 -3.95 -10.32 3.07
CA PHE A 168 -3.82 -11.39 2.07
C PHE A 168 -2.44 -12.04 2.06
N PHE A 169 -1.36 -11.25 2.04
CA PHE A 169 0.01 -11.77 2.06
C PHE A 169 0.43 -12.27 3.44
N SER A 170 -0.12 -11.74 4.53
CA SER A 170 0.11 -12.28 5.88
C SER A 170 -0.48 -13.68 6.03
N ALA A 171 -1.51 -14.01 5.24
CA ALA A 171 -2.08 -15.34 5.18
C ALA A 171 -1.30 -16.31 4.27
N PHE A 172 -0.17 -15.94 3.67
CA PHE A 172 0.51 -16.78 2.67
C PHE A 172 0.96 -18.14 3.21
N ALA A 173 1.75 -18.16 4.30
CA ALA A 173 2.22 -19.40 4.90
C ALA A 173 1.07 -20.34 5.32
N ILE A 174 0.02 -19.76 5.92
CA ILE A 174 -1.19 -20.49 6.35
C ILE A 174 -1.97 -20.98 5.13
N SER A 175 -2.13 -20.15 4.09
CA SER A 175 -2.80 -20.54 2.85
C SER A 175 -2.09 -21.72 2.20
N ARG A 176 -0.76 -21.71 2.13
CA ARG A 176 0.01 -22.85 1.64
C ARG A 176 -0.24 -24.10 2.48
N SER A 177 -0.19 -23.98 3.81
CA SER A 177 -0.46 -25.11 4.71
C SER A 177 -1.86 -25.69 4.52
N LEU A 178 -2.88 -24.85 4.38
CA LEU A 178 -4.27 -25.27 4.15
C LEU A 178 -4.45 -25.98 2.80
N LEU A 179 -3.75 -25.50 1.77
CA LEU A 179 -3.86 -26.02 0.41
C LEU A 179 -3.06 -27.33 0.20
N THR A 180 -1.97 -27.55 0.94
CA THR A 180 -1.09 -28.73 0.76
C THR A 180 -1.31 -29.84 1.78
N THR A 181 -2.10 -29.60 2.84
CA THR A 181 -2.34 -30.59 3.91
C THR A 181 -3.71 -31.25 3.74
N PRO A 182 -3.81 -32.58 3.59
CA PRO A 182 -5.09 -33.28 3.36
C PRO A 182 -6.13 -33.08 4.46
N GLN A 183 -5.69 -32.86 5.70
CA GLN A 183 -6.53 -32.54 6.85
C GLN A 183 -5.83 -31.45 7.67
N PRO A 184 -6.08 -30.16 7.39
CA PRO A 184 -5.50 -29.09 8.18
C PRO A 184 -5.99 -29.18 9.64
N GLY A 185 -5.07 -29.01 10.58
CA GLY A 185 -5.41 -29.02 12.00
C GLY A 185 -6.32 -27.85 12.38
N GLN A 186 -7.07 -28.00 13.48
CA GLN A 186 -7.96 -26.94 13.99
C GLN A 186 -7.19 -25.64 14.28
N THR A 187 -5.93 -25.74 14.70
CA THR A 187 -5.05 -24.58 14.94
C THR A 187 -4.86 -23.74 13.69
N THR A 188 -4.53 -24.34 12.55
CA THR A 188 -4.30 -23.63 11.28
C THR A 188 -5.56 -22.92 10.78
N LEU A 189 -6.72 -23.54 10.95
CA LEU A 189 -8.02 -22.93 10.63
C LEU A 189 -8.33 -21.73 11.56
N ALA A 190 -8.04 -21.86 12.85
CA ALA A 190 -8.20 -20.79 13.82
C ALA A 190 -7.25 -19.61 13.54
N GLU A 191 -5.99 -19.88 13.17
CA GLU A 191 -5.02 -18.86 12.75
C GLU A 191 -5.46 -18.12 11.50
N TYR A 192 -6.00 -18.83 10.50
CA TYR A 192 -6.54 -18.21 9.30
C TYR A 192 -7.75 -17.31 9.61
N ALA A 193 -8.68 -17.78 10.45
CA ALA A 193 -9.82 -16.99 10.88
C ALA A 193 -9.39 -15.74 11.69
N ALA A 194 -8.40 -15.87 12.56
CA ALA A 194 -7.83 -14.76 13.32
C ALA A 194 -7.18 -13.71 12.40
N LEU A 195 -6.49 -14.13 11.34
CA LEU A 195 -5.95 -13.21 10.33
C LEU A 195 -7.02 -12.46 9.55
N ILE A 196 -8.11 -13.13 9.18
CA ILE A 196 -9.26 -12.47 8.55
C ILE A 196 -9.86 -11.44 9.51
N ALA A 197 -10.04 -11.80 10.79
CA ALA A 197 -10.56 -10.90 11.80
C ALA A 197 -9.66 -9.68 12.01
N ARG A 198 -8.33 -9.89 12.06
CA ARG A 198 -7.34 -8.80 12.15
C ARG A 198 -7.41 -7.88 10.93
N THR A 199 -7.47 -8.44 9.72
CA THR A 199 -7.59 -7.64 8.49
C THR A 199 -8.86 -6.80 8.48
N LYS A 200 -9.98 -7.36 8.94
CA LYS A 200 -11.24 -6.62 9.11
C LYS A 200 -11.13 -5.50 10.15
N ALA A 201 -10.44 -5.77 11.26
CA ALA A 201 -10.20 -4.77 12.29
C ALA A 201 -9.32 -3.62 11.77
N ASP A 202 -8.25 -3.93 11.03
CA ASP A 202 -7.39 -2.92 10.40
C ASP A 202 -8.17 -2.04 9.41
N LEU A 203 -9.01 -2.66 8.56
CA LEU A 203 -9.89 -1.95 7.64
C LEU A 203 -10.90 -1.06 8.39
N ALA A 204 -11.53 -1.57 9.45
CA ALA A 204 -12.45 -0.80 10.27
C ALA A 204 -11.76 0.39 10.98
N ALA A 205 -10.52 0.19 11.45
CA ALA A 205 -9.72 1.24 12.06
C ALA A 205 -9.29 2.34 11.07
N ALA A 206 -9.19 1.99 9.78
CA ALA A 206 -8.91 2.95 8.71
C ALA A 206 -10.15 3.76 8.29
N ALA A 207 -11.36 3.20 8.42
CA ALA A 207 -12.61 3.85 8.01
C ALA A 207 -12.77 5.34 8.42
N PRO A 208 -12.50 5.78 9.67
CA PRO A 208 -12.64 7.19 10.07
C PRO A 208 -11.63 8.14 9.40
N GLN A 209 -10.61 7.61 8.72
CA GLN A 209 -9.56 8.38 8.07
C GLN A 209 -9.83 8.57 6.57
N LEU A 210 -10.82 7.86 6.02
CA LEU A 210 -11.17 7.88 4.60
C LEU A 210 -12.04 9.09 4.26
N HIS A 211 -11.82 9.67 3.09
CA HIS A 211 -12.68 10.73 2.55
C HIS A 211 -14.06 10.18 2.16
N ASP A 212 -14.12 9.06 1.45
CA ASP A 212 -15.34 8.32 1.10
C ASP A 212 -15.15 6.83 1.42
N ALA A 213 -15.40 6.46 2.67
CA ALA A 213 -15.27 5.09 3.14
C ALA A 213 -16.17 4.11 2.37
N ALA A 214 -17.39 4.53 2.01
CA ALA A 214 -18.34 3.65 1.33
C ALA A 214 -17.85 3.28 -0.07
N ALA A 215 -17.41 4.27 -0.85
CA ALA A 215 -16.84 4.03 -2.17
C ALA A 215 -15.53 3.21 -2.09
N ALA A 216 -14.66 3.53 -1.13
CA ALA A 216 -13.39 2.83 -0.94
C ALA A 216 -13.59 1.34 -0.61
N PHE A 217 -14.47 1.02 0.35
CA PHE A 217 -14.76 -0.38 0.68
C PHE A 217 -15.50 -1.11 -0.45
N ALA A 218 -16.38 -0.43 -1.19
CA ALA A 218 -17.05 -1.01 -2.36
C ALA A 218 -16.07 -1.32 -3.51
N ALA A 219 -14.96 -0.60 -3.60
CA ALA A 219 -13.91 -0.81 -4.60
C ALA A 219 -12.95 -1.97 -4.25
N LEU A 220 -13.06 -2.56 -3.05
CA LEU A 220 -12.16 -3.63 -2.65
C LEU A 220 -12.30 -4.87 -3.56
N PRO A 221 -11.17 -5.48 -3.97
CA PRO A 221 -11.16 -6.51 -5.01
C PRO A 221 -12.02 -7.75 -4.74
N LYS A 222 -12.31 -8.11 -3.48
CA LYS A 222 -13.28 -9.15 -3.08
C LYS A 222 -13.72 -8.97 -1.62
N GLY A 223 -14.99 -9.28 -1.33
CA GLY A 223 -15.52 -9.34 0.05
C GLY A 223 -15.31 -10.67 0.78
N ASN A 224 -14.86 -11.73 0.08
CA ASN A 224 -14.69 -13.07 0.63
C ASN A 224 -13.21 -13.48 0.72
N PRO A 225 -12.82 -14.23 1.77
CA PRO A 225 -11.46 -14.71 1.96
C PRO A 225 -11.12 -15.84 0.98
N SER A 226 -10.28 -15.56 -0.01
CA SER A 226 -9.68 -16.59 -0.88
C SER A 226 -8.26 -16.92 -0.42
N LEU A 227 -7.84 -18.16 -0.63
CA LEU A 227 -6.47 -18.60 -0.35
C LEU A 227 -5.52 -18.11 -1.44
N LEU A 228 -4.27 -17.89 -1.05
CA LEU A 228 -3.23 -17.37 -1.94
C LEU A 228 -2.36 -18.50 -2.50
N VAL A 229 -2.19 -18.50 -3.83
CA VAL A 229 -1.24 -19.36 -4.55
C VAL A 229 -0.20 -18.50 -5.26
N GLU A 230 1.07 -18.86 -5.09
CA GLU A 230 2.19 -18.31 -5.86
C GLU A 230 2.56 -19.28 -6.98
N LEU A 231 2.70 -18.75 -8.19
CA LEU A 231 3.30 -19.44 -9.32
C LEU A 231 4.60 -18.74 -9.71
N ILE A 232 5.62 -19.52 -10.03
CA ILE A 232 6.89 -19.02 -10.57
C ILE A 232 6.99 -19.48 -12.02
N LYS A 233 7.15 -18.53 -12.94
CA LYS A 233 7.34 -18.80 -14.36
C LYS A 233 8.74 -18.35 -14.79
N ALA A 234 9.48 -19.24 -15.43
CA ALA A 234 10.71 -18.88 -16.14
C ALA A 234 10.34 -18.15 -17.43
N TYR A 235 11.06 -17.08 -17.73
CA TYR A 235 10.93 -16.29 -18.97
C TYR A 235 12.31 -16.10 -19.60
#